data_AF-A0A3D5WA21-F1
#
_entry.id   AF-A0A3D5WA21-F1
#
_cell.length_a   1.000
_cell.length_b   1.000
_cell.length_c   1.000
_cell.angle_alpha   90.00
_cell.angle_beta   90.00
_cell.angle_gamma   90.00
#
_symmetry.space_group_name_H-M   'P 1'
#
loop_
_entity.id
_entity.type
_entity.pdbx_description
1 polymer ?
#
loop_
_entity_poly.entity_id
_entity_poly.type
_entity_poly.pdbx_seq_one_letter_code
_entity_poly.pdbx_strand_id
1 'polypeptide(L)' 'RLETMIGCMGESSVAIGAGASLAALFDHIDLDSHLNLLPDPASGLEMNEGVVSVRADQSGHGVSLTC' A
#
# COMPACT_ATOMS: atom_id res chain seq x y z
N ARG A 1 23.23 10.98 9.66
CA ARG A 1 22.56 10.61 8.39
C ARG A 1 21.09 10.97 8.56
N LEU A 2 20.43 11.53 7.53
CA LEU A 2 18.99 11.78 7.58
C LEU A 2 18.26 10.48 7.23
N GLU A 3 17.20 10.18 7.95
CA GLU A 3 16.27 9.08 7.68
C GLU A 3 15.10 9.59 6.82
N THR A 4 14.46 8.67 6.12
CA THR A 4 13.37 8.93 5.19
C THR A 4 12.14 8.12 5.55
N MET A 5 10.96 8.69 5.27
CA MET A 5 9.69 8.01 5.50
C MET A 5 8.78 8.16 4.29
N ILE A 6 7.92 7.15 4.08
CA ILE A 6 6.79 7.22 3.15
C ILE A 6 5.49 7.13 3.93
N GLY A 7 4.59 8.07 3.65
CA GLY A 7 3.25 8.15 4.23
C GLY A 7 2.16 8.13 3.16
N CYS A 8 0.90 8.03 3.58
CA CYS A 8 -0.27 8.17 2.72
C CYS A 8 -1.28 9.21 3.24
N MET A 9 -2.18 9.66 2.35
CA MET A 9 -3.41 10.36 2.75
C MET A 9 -4.53 9.34 2.96
N GLY A 10 -5.79 9.77 3.14
CA GLY A 10 -6.98 8.91 3.13
C GLY A 10 -7.28 8.33 1.74
N GLU A 11 -6.47 7.37 1.29
CA GLU A 11 -6.35 6.91 -0.09
C GLU A 11 -6.68 5.42 -0.23
N SER A 12 -7.12 5.01 -1.42
CA SER A 12 -7.50 3.62 -1.71
C SER A 12 -6.30 2.69 -1.85
N SER A 13 -6.56 1.38 -1.87
CA SER A 13 -5.54 0.36 -2.13
C SER A 13 -4.72 0.60 -3.41
N VAL A 14 -5.22 1.38 -4.38
CA VAL A 14 -4.47 1.74 -5.58
C VAL A 14 -3.23 2.58 -5.27
N ALA A 15 -3.39 3.66 -4.50
CA ALA A 15 -2.26 4.51 -4.13
C ALA A 15 -1.35 3.81 -3.13
N ILE A 16 -1.94 3.06 -2.18
CA ILE A 16 -1.18 2.28 -1.20
C ILE A 16 -0.32 1.21 -1.89
N GLY A 17 -0.83 0.50 -2.89
CA GLY A 17 -0.04 -0.47 -3.65
C GLY A 17 1.15 0.15 -4.40
N ALA A 18 0.97 1.36 -4.93
CA ALA A 18 2.07 2.14 -5.51
C ALA A 18 3.12 2.52 -4.47
N GLY A 19 2.70 2.98 -3.28
CA GLY A 19 3.60 3.28 -2.15
C GLY A 19 4.34 2.04 -1.65
N ALA A 20 3.63 0.92 -1.47
CA ALA A 20 4.21 -0.34 -1.00
C ALA A 20 5.27 -0.88 -1.97
N SER A 21 5.10 -0.65 -3.27
CA SER A 21 6.08 -1.01 -4.31
C SER A 21 7.41 -0.23 -4.19
N LEU A 22 7.41 0.92 -3.49
CA LEU A 22 8.59 1.76 -3.24
C LEU A 22 9.08 1.68 -1.78
N ALA A 23 8.36 0.99 -0.90
CA ALA A 23 8.57 1.02 0.54
C ALA A 23 9.98 0.58 0.98
N ALA A 24 10.62 -0.32 0.21
CA ALA A 24 12.00 -0.77 0.47
C ALA A 24 13.06 0.34 0.36
N LEU A 25 12.70 1.51 -0.18
CA LEU A 25 13.60 2.67 -0.30
C LEU A 25 13.57 3.60 0.92
N PHE A 26 12.67 3.37 1.88
CA PHE A 26 12.42 4.23 3.04
C PHE A 26 12.75 3.53 4.35
N ASP A 27 13.09 4.30 5.38
CA ASP A 27 13.45 3.78 6.71
C ASP A 27 12.19 3.56 7.58
N HIS A 28 11.13 4.35 7.35
CA HIS A 28 9.86 4.27 8.06
C HIS A 28 8.68 4.28 7.08
N ILE A 29 7.61 3.55 7.41
CA ILE A 29 6.46 3.31 6.52
C ILE A 29 5.16 3.57 7.29
N ASP A 30 4.29 4.41 6.72
CA ASP A 30 2.92 4.66 7.17
C ASP A 30 1.96 4.58 5.97
N LEU A 31 1.51 3.37 5.64
CA LEU A 31 0.75 3.05 4.43
C LEU A 31 -0.53 2.27 4.76
N ASP A 32 -1.35 2.80 5.66
CA ASP A 32 -2.47 2.06 6.28
C ASP A 32 -3.87 2.57 5.87
N SER A 33 -3.97 3.66 5.12
CA SER A 33 -5.26 4.37 4.99
C SER A 33 -6.35 3.60 4.26
N HIS A 34 -5.99 2.69 3.34
CA HIS A 34 -6.92 1.74 2.72
C HIS A 34 -7.66 0.86 3.74
N LEU A 35 -7.07 0.60 4.91
CA LEU A 35 -7.72 -0.13 6.01
C LEU A 35 -8.85 0.68 6.67
N ASN A 36 -8.83 2.00 6.51
CA ASN A 36 -9.82 2.94 7.05
C ASN A 36 -10.91 3.31 6.02
N LEU A 37 -10.87 2.76 4.82
CA LEU A 37 -11.86 3.02 3.76
C LEU A 37 -12.87 1.88 3.65
N LEU A 38 -14.16 2.24 3.69
CA LEU A 38 -15.26 1.31 3.46
C LEU A 38 -16.38 2.00 2.64
N PRO A 39 -16.56 1.66 1.34
CA PRO A 39 -15.81 0.66 0.58
C PRO A 39 -14.46 1.20 0.05
N ASP A 40 -13.43 0.34 0.02
CA ASP A 40 -12.26 0.54 -0.83
C ASP A 40 -12.60 0.14 -2.29
N PRO A 41 -12.37 1.00 -3.30
CA PRO A 41 -12.65 0.69 -4.70
C PRO A 41 -11.67 -0.30 -5.36
N ALA A 42 -10.67 -0.83 -4.64
CA ALA A 42 -9.74 -1.83 -5.15
C ALA A 42 -9.47 -2.96 -4.15
N SER A 43 -8.94 -4.08 -4.64
CA SER A 43 -8.50 -5.23 -3.85
C SER A 43 -7.16 -5.75 -4.36
N GLY A 44 -6.41 -6.45 -3.50
CA GLY A 44 -5.15 -7.10 -3.88
C GLY A 44 -4.02 -6.92 -2.87
N LEU A 45 -4.12 -5.93 -1.99
CA LEU A 45 -3.19 -5.77 -0.87
C LEU A 45 -3.50 -6.77 0.25
N GLU A 46 -2.44 -7.24 0.90
CA GLU A 46 -2.51 -8.13 2.05
C GLU A 46 -1.78 -7.51 3.24
N MET A 47 -2.36 -7.61 4.44
CA MET A 47 -1.73 -7.19 5.69
C MET A 47 -1.28 -8.44 6.47
N ASN A 48 0.01 -8.73 6.43
CA ASN A 48 0.60 -9.93 7.04
C ASN A 48 1.59 -9.51 8.14
N GLU A 49 1.31 -9.89 9.39
CA GLU A 49 2.18 -9.59 10.54
C GLU A 49 2.58 -8.10 10.67
N GLY A 50 1.66 -7.19 10.32
CA GLY A 50 1.89 -5.74 10.36
C GLY A 50 2.52 -5.16 9.09
N VAL A 51 2.74 -5.98 8.05
CA VAL A 51 3.30 -5.55 6.77
C VAL A 51 2.20 -5.53 5.71
N VAL A 52 1.97 -4.35 5.12
CA VAL A 52 1.17 -4.21 3.91
C VAL A 52 2.02 -4.69 2.73
N SER A 53 1.52 -5.68 2.02
CA SER A 53 2.25 -6.39 0.97
C SER A 53 1.46 -6.46 -0.32
N VAL A 54 2.20 -6.38 -1.42
CA VAL A 54 1.70 -6.54 -2.78
C VAL A 54 2.01 -7.98 -3.21
N ARG A 55 1.05 -8.68 -3.81
CA ARG A 55 1.26 -10.06 -4.26
C ARG A 55 2.31 -10.09 -5.38
N ALA A 56 3.33 -10.93 -5.21
CA ALA A 56 4.53 -10.93 -6.07
C ALA A 56 4.26 -11.29 -7.54
N ASP A 57 3.14 -11.97 -7.83
CA ASP A 57 2.75 -12.39 -9.17
C ASP A 57 1.83 -11.37 -9.88
N GLN A 58 1.45 -10.28 -9.20
CA GLN A 58 0.58 -9.26 -9.78
C GLN A 58 1.39 -8.14 -10.44
N SER A 59 0.97 -7.77 -11.65
CA SER A 59 1.61 -6.69 -12.41
C SER A 59 1.17 -5.31 -11.93
N GLY A 60 1.96 -4.27 -12.23
CA GLY A 60 1.62 -2.88 -11.89
C GLY A 60 1.72 -2.61 -10.39
N HIS A 61 0.67 -2.02 -9.81
CA HIS A 61 0.58 -1.74 -8.36
C HIS A 61 0.07 -2.94 -7.55
N GLY A 62 -0.13 -4.09 -8.21
CA GLY A 62 -0.62 -5.35 -7.63
C GLY A 62 -1.98 -5.28 -6.96
N VAL A 63 -2.84 -4.39 -7.45
CA VAL A 63 -4.25 -4.32 -7.10
C VAL A 63 -5.13 -4.29 -8.34
N SER A 64 -6.39 -4.65 -8.17
CA SER A 64 -7.44 -4.60 -9.20
C SER A 64 -8.64 -3.83 -8.68
N LEU A 65 -9.23 -2.99 -9.55
CA LEU A 65 -10.48 -2.30 -9.25
C LEU A 65 -11.62 -3.32 -9.07
N THR A 66 -12.52 -3.06 -8.13
CA THR A 66 -13.62 -3.97 -7.75
C THR A 66 -15.00 -3.46 -8.18
N CYS A 67 -15.05 -2.37 -8.94
CA CYS A 67 -16.27 -1.76 -9.47
C CYS A 67 -16.91 -2.54 -10.63
#